data_AF-A0A960SKL8-F1
#
_entry.id   AF-A0A960SKL8-F1
#
_cell.length_a   1.000
_cell.length_b   1.000
_cell.length_c   1.000
_cell.angle_alpha   90.00
_cell.angle_beta   90.00
_cell.angle_gamma   90.00
#
_symmetry.space_group_name_H-M   'P 1'
#
loop_
_entity.id
_entity.type
_entity.pdbx_description
1 polymer ?
#
loop_
_entity_poly.entity_id
_entity_poly.type
_entity_poly.pdbx_seq_one_letter_code
_entity_poly.pdbx_strand_id
1 'polypeptide(L)'
;MHKLLLVAVVLCFLAGCSLAPEYERPELPVSESYPETGISPESLESPPVVEWHSFFRDPSLIEIIDTALANNRDIRVAGLNADRIRAILRIQETALIPNLDASGDLLRQRTPGDLSFTGQSITRSTYSVGLEVPSYELDFFGKITGLRDQALQEYLASEEAVLNVELSLVSGVARQYFQLLANYEQLEIVDKSLTAAERFYDLTRNAFEAGVGSELDLRTA
;
A
#
# COMPACT_ATOMS: atom_id res chain seq x y z
N MET A 1 -13.00 -45.66 35.22
CA MET A 1 -13.35 -45.19 33.86
C MET A 1 -14.09 -43.84 33.87
N HIS A 2 -15.17 -43.66 34.65
CA HIS A 2 -15.87 -42.35 34.73
C HIS A 2 -15.00 -41.16 35.18
N LYS A 3 -14.06 -41.35 36.12
CA LYS A 3 -13.14 -40.26 36.55
C LYS A 3 -12.16 -39.81 35.46
N LEU A 4 -11.71 -40.72 34.60
CA LEU A 4 -10.83 -40.40 33.46
C LEU A 4 -11.61 -39.68 32.34
N LEU A 5 -12.87 -40.05 32.14
CA LEU A 5 -13.75 -39.42 31.16
C LEU A 5 -14.13 -37.99 31.58
N LEU A 6 -14.34 -37.75 32.88
CA LEU A 6 -14.65 -36.42 33.42
C LEU A 6 -13.44 -35.47 33.32
N VAL A 7 -12.22 -35.98 33.54
CA VAL A 7 -10.97 -35.22 33.35
C VAL A 7 -10.73 -34.87 31.88
N ALA A 8 -11.03 -35.78 30.95
CA ALA A 8 -10.91 -35.52 29.52
C ALA A 8 -11.92 -34.46 29.01
N VAL A 9 -13.16 -34.47 29.52
CA VAL A 9 -14.19 -33.46 29.19
C VAL A 9 -13.80 -32.09 29.74
N VAL A 10 -13.30 -32.02 30.98
CA VAL A 10 -12.80 -30.76 31.55
C VAL A 10 -11.60 -30.24 30.77
N LEU A 11 -10.67 -31.09 30.34
CA LEU A 11 -9.55 -30.67 29.47
C LEU A 11 -10.01 -30.15 28.10
N CYS A 12 -11.09 -30.69 27.51
CA CYS A 12 -11.65 -30.15 26.27
C CYS A 12 -12.29 -28.77 26.44
N PHE A 13 -12.84 -28.46 27.62
CA PHE A 13 -13.35 -27.13 27.93
C PHE A 13 -12.26 -26.10 28.29
N LEU A 14 -11.05 -26.56 28.64
CA LEU A 14 -9.87 -25.69 28.84
C LEU A 14 -8.99 -25.55 27.58
N ALA A 15 -9.29 -26.25 26.49
CA ALA A 15 -8.61 -26.06 25.22
C ALA A 15 -9.03 -24.70 24.65
N GLY A 16 -8.15 -23.71 24.79
CA GLY A 16 -8.47 -22.32 24.50
C GLY A 16 -8.88 -22.11 23.04
N CYS A 17 -10.07 -21.55 22.88
CA CYS A 17 -10.49 -20.90 21.65
C CYS A 17 -9.70 -19.60 21.47
N SER A 18 -9.53 -19.18 20.21
CA SER A 18 -9.07 -17.83 19.89
C SER A 18 -9.90 -16.79 20.67
N LEU A 19 -9.21 -15.83 21.29
CA LEU A 19 -9.83 -14.69 22.00
C LEU A 19 -10.10 -13.50 21.07
N ALA A 20 -9.81 -13.62 19.77
CA ALA A 20 -10.11 -12.58 18.80
C ALA A 20 -11.64 -12.41 18.68
N PRO A 21 -12.17 -11.17 18.75
CA PRO A 21 -13.58 -10.92 18.51
C PRO A 21 -13.94 -11.25 17.05
N GLU A 22 -15.22 -11.56 16.81
CA GLU A 22 -15.74 -11.69 15.45
C GLU A 22 -15.68 -10.33 14.75
N TYR A 23 -15.29 -10.34 13.47
CA TYR A 23 -15.21 -9.11 12.69
C TYR A 23 -16.61 -8.69 12.24
N GLU A 24 -17.09 -7.57 12.77
CA GLU A 24 -18.29 -6.89 12.31
C GLU A 24 -17.88 -5.64 11.52
N ARG A 25 -18.27 -5.57 10.24
CA ARG A 25 -18.03 -4.38 9.42
C ARG A 25 -18.91 -3.24 9.94
N PRO A 26 -18.34 -2.08 10.32
CA PRO A 26 -19.15 -0.93 10.73
C PRO A 26 -20.08 -0.46 9.61
N GLU A 27 -21.27 0.01 9.98
CA GLU A 27 -22.16 0.69 9.05
C GLU A 27 -21.46 1.93 8.48
N LEU A 28 -21.60 2.14 7.16
CA LEU A 28 -20.96 3.26 6.48
C LEU A 28 -21.72 4.56 6.81
N PRO A 29 -21.05 5.61 7.34
CA PRO A 29 -21.70 6.85 7.74
C PRO A 29 -21.93 7.78 6.54
N VAL A 30 -22.54 7.27 5.46
CA VAL A 30 -22.80 8.00 4.21
C VAL A 30 -24.21 7.71 3.71
N SER A 31 -24.71 8.59 2.83
CA SER A 31 -25.97 8.35 2.13
C SER A 31 -25.87 7.12 1.22
N GLU A 32 -26.92 6.31 1.16
CA GLU A 32 -27.00 5.16 0.24
C GLU A 32 -27.00 5.59 -1.23
N SER A 33 -27.46 6.81 -1.51
CA SER A 33 -27.49 7.38 -2.86
C SER A 33 -26.70 8.69 -2.94
N TYR A 34 -26.07 8.91 -4.09
CA TYR A 34 -25.56 10.23 -4.45
C TYR A 34 -26.71 11.25 -4.57
N PRO A 35 -26.45 12.55 -4.34
CA PRO A 35 -27.44 13.58 -4.64
C PRO A 35 -27.87 13.52 -6.10
N GLU A 36 -29.18 13.58 -6.37
CA GLU A 36 -29.69 13.57 -7.75
C GLU A 36 -29.16 14.78 -8.52
N THR A 37 -28.41 14.52 -9.59
CA THR A 37 -27.81 15.55 -10.47
C THR A 37 -28.63 15.77 -11.75
N GLY A 38 -29.87 15.27 -11.82
CA GLY A 38 -30.71 15.33 -13.03
C GLY A 38 -30.31 14.35 -14.14
N ILE A 39 -29.23 13.59 -13.93
CA ILE A 39 -28.83 12.45 -14.75
C ILE A 39 -29.31 11.21 -13.98
N SER A 40 -30.38 10.57 -14.44
CA SER A 40 -30.82 9.30 -13.84
C SER A 40 -29.75 8.25 -14.17
N PRO A 41 -29.00 7.73 -13.18
CA PRO A 41 -28.12 6.61 -13.45
C PRO A 41 -29.03 5.43 -13.76
N GLU A 42 -28.89 4.85 -14.94
CA GLU A 42 -29.34 3.48 -15.16
C GLU A 42 -28.73 2.66 -14.01
N SER A 43 -29.58 1.92 -13.29
CA SER A 43 -29.17 1.13 -12.13
C SER A 43 -28.16 0.07 -12.58
N LEU A 44 -26.89 0.43 -12.60
CA LEU A 44 -25.80 -0.54 -12.70
C LEU A 44 -25.78 -1.27 -11.36
N GLU A 45 -26.42 -2.44 -11.29
CA GLU A 45 -26.44 -3.32 -10.10
C GLU A 45 -25.03 -3.61 -9.57
N SER A 46 -24.01 -3.43 -10.41
CA SER A 46 -22.63 -3.23 -10.01
C SER A 46 -21.94 -2.46 -11.15
N PRO A 47 -21.27 -1.32 -10.91
CA PRO A 47 -20.41 -0.78 -11.95
C PRO A 47 -19.39 -1.87 -12.31
N PRO A 48 -19.27 -2.28 -13.59
CA PRO A 48 -18.27 -3.24 -13.97
C PRO A 48 -16.91 -2.68 -13.55
N VAL A 49 -16.03 -3.53 -13.03
CA VAL A 49 -14.61 -3.18 -12.91
C VAL A 49 -14.12 -3.01 -14.34
N VAL A 50 -14.15 -1.77 -14.85
CA VAL A 50 -13.73 -1.47 -16.21
C VAL A 50 -12.21 -1.47 -16.20
N GLU A 51 -11.64 -2.45 -16.89
CA GLU A 51 -10.21 -2.47 -17.16
C GLU A 51 -9.83 -1.20 -17.94
N TRP A 52 -8.77 -0.52 -17.50
CA TRP A 52 -8.42 0.79 -18.04
C TRP A 52 -8.08 0.77 -19.54
N HIS A 53 -7.57 -0.36 -20.05
CA HIS A 53 -7.36 -0.57 -21.50
C HIS A 53 -8.65 -0.47 -22.31
N SER A 54 -9.79 -0.84 -21.73
CA SER A 54 -11.10 -0.75 -22.38
C SER A 54 -11.79 0.60 -22.18
N PHE A 55 -11.38 1.34 -21.14
CA PHE A 55 -11.89 2.68 -20.84
C PHE A 55 -11.29 3.74 -21.76
N PHE A 56 -9.95 3.75 -21.90
CA PHE A 56 -9.26 4.68 -22.78
C PHE A 56 -9.27 4.17 -24.22
N ARG A 57 -9.56 5.05 -25.18
CA ARG A 57 -9.65 4.69 -26.60
C ARG A 57 -8.44 5.12 -27.44
N ASP A 58 -7.60 6.00 -26.90
CA ASP A 58 -6.42 6.50 -27.60
C ASP A 58 -5.26 5.51 -27.42
N PRO A 59 -4.78 4.86 -28.51
CA PRO A 59 -3.69 3.89 -28.43
C PRO A 59 -2.38 4.49 -27.91
N SER A 60 -2.13 5.78 -28.16
CA SER A 60 -0.93 6.47 -27.70
C SER A 60 -0.95 6.63 -26.18
N LEU A 61 -2.11 6.98 -25.62
CA LEU A 61 -2.29 7.05 -24.17
C LEU A 61 -2.11 5.67 -23.53
N ILE A 62 -2.67 4.63 -24.13
CA ILE A 62 -2.53 3.25 -23.62
C ILE A 62 -1.04 2.86 -23.54
N GLU A 63 -0.26 3.10 -24.60
CA GLU A 63 1.17 2.79 -24.63
C GLU A 63 1.96 3.58 -23.56
N ILE A 64 1.60 4.85 -23.34
CA ILE A 64 2.23 5.68 -22.29
C ILE A 64 1.90 5.15 -20.90
N ILE A 65 0.65 4.71 -20.66
CA ILE A 65 0.25 4.12 -19.38
C ILE A 65 1.01 2.81 -19.15
N ASP A 66 1.07 1.91 -20.14
CA ASP A 66 1.84 0.66 -20.04
C ASP A 66 3.32 0.94 -19.73
N THR A 67 3.90 1.92 -20.43
CA THR A 67 5.29 2.35 -20.18
C THR A 67 5.47 2.89 -18.76
N ALA A 68 4.50 3.67 -18.26
CA ALA A 68 4.54 4.21 -16.92
C ALA A 68 4.42 3.10 -15.87
N LEU A 69 3.49 2.15 -16.02
CA LEU A 69 3.33 1.01 -15.10
C LEU A 69 4.59 0.15 -15.03
N ALA A 70 5.26 -0.07 -16.17
CA ALA A 70 6.50 -0.84 -16.21
C ALA A 70 7.71 -0.13 -15.56
N ASN A 71 7.75 1.21 -15.58
CA ASN A 71 8.95 1.97 -15.24
C ASN A 71 8.84 2.86 -14.00
N ASN A 72 7.63 3.18 -13.56
CA ASN A 72 7.40 4.08 -12.43
C ASN A 72 7.97 3.48 -11.14
N ARG A 73 8.63 4.31 -10.34
CA ARG A 73 9.32 3.85 -9.12
C ARG A 73 8.39 3.74 -7.92
N ASP A 74 7.30 4.50 -7.89
CA ASP A 74 6.36 4.48 -6.78
C ASP A 74 5.56 3.17 -6.76
N ILE A 75 5.09 2.68 -7.92
CA ILE A 75 4.44 1.36 -8.01
C ILE A 75 5.41 0.22 -7.64
N ARG A 76 6.70 0.35 -8.01
CA ARG A 76 7.74 -0.60 -7.61
C ARG A 76 8.00 -0.58 -6.10
N VAL A 77 8.03 0.59 -5.49
CA VAL A 77 8.16 0.75 -4.03
C VAL A 77 6.94 0.16 -3.33
N ALA A 78 5.74 0.38 -3.85
CA ALA A 78 4.52 -0.22 -3.32
C ALA A 78 4.58 -1.75 -3.33
N GLY A 79 4.97 -2.36 -4.47
CA GLY A 79 5.15 -3.81 -4.57
C GLY A 79 6.21 -4.35 -3.60
N LEU A 80 7.38 -3.69 -3.51
CA LEU A 80 8.43 -4.08 -2.56
C LEU A 80 8.00 -3.94 -1.09
N ASN A 81 7.13 -2.97 -0.78
CA ASN A 81 6.55 -2.84 0.55
C ASN A 81 5.58 -4.00 0.86
N ALA A 82 4.78 -4.44 -0.11
CA ALA A 82 3.94 -5.63 0.05
C ALA A 82 4.80 -6.89 0.28
N ASP A 83 5.88 -7.07 -0.49
CA ASP A 83 6.84 -8.16 -0.29
C ASP A 83 7.50 -8.12 1.10
N ARG A 84 7.85 -6.93 1.58
CA ARG A 84 8.40 -6.74 2.94
C ARG A 84 7.39 -7.19 3.99
N ILE A 85 6.12 -6.79 3.86
CA ILE A 85 5.06 -7.16 4.82
C ILE A 85 4.80 -8.67 4.75
N ARG A 86 4.83 -9.27 3.55
CA ARG A 86 4.76 -10.73 3.36
C ARG A 86 5.89 -11.45 4.09
N ALA A 87 7.11 -10.91 4.05
CA ALA A 87 8.24 -11.49 4.79
C ALA A 87 8.02 -11.41 6.31
N ILE A 88 7.41 -10.32 6.81
CA ILE A 88 7.03 -10.19 8.22
C ILE A 88 5.97 -11.21 8.60
N LEU A 89 4.92 -11.39 7.77
CA LEU A 89 3.92 -12.45 7.96
C LEU A 89 4.60 -13.83 8.08
N ARG A 90 5.54 -14.14 7.19
CA ARG A 90 6.28 -15.41 7.25
C ARG A 90 7.09 -15.58 8.53
N ILE A 91 7.66 -14.50 9.07
CA ILE A 91 8.32 -14.54 10.39
C ILE A 91 7.31 -14.85 11.49
N GLN A 92 6.11 -14.24 11.46
CA GLN A 92 5.07 -14.53 12.45
C GLN A 92 4.54 -15.97 12.34
N GLU A 93 4.45 -16.53 11.15
CA GLU A 93 4.10 -17.95 10.96
C GLU A 93 5.10 -18.89 11.64
N THR A 94 6.39 -18.54 11.65
CA THR A 94 7.42 -19.35 12.32
C THR A 94 7.32 -19.32 13.85
N ALA A 95 6.61 -18.35 14.45
CA ALA A 95 6.44 -18.31 15.90
C ALA A 95 5.58 -19.48 16.43
N LEU A 96 4.80 -20.15 15.58
CA LEU A 96 4.01 -21.33 15.95
C LEU A 96 4.85 -22.62 16.05
N ILE A 97 6.05 -22.63 15.47
CA ILE A 97 6.95 -23.78 15.51
C ILE A 97 8.12 -23.53 16.48
N PRO A 98 8.61 -24.56 17.19
CA PRO A 98 9.76 -24.41 18.06
C PRO A 98 11.02 -24.12 17.25
N ASN A 99 11.78 -23.11 17.65
CA ASN A 99 13.12 -22.87 17.14
C ASN A 99 14.10 -23.85 17.78
N LEU A 100 14.92 -24.50 16.96
CA LEU A 100 15.95 -25.43 17.42
C LEU A 100 17.32 -24.79 17.20
N ASP A 101 17.99 -24.49 18.30
CA ASP A 101 19.29 -23.83 18.32
C ASP A 101 20.39 -24.80 18.75
N ALA A 102 21.62 -24.52 18.32
CA ALA A 102 22.82 -25.19 18.82
C ALA A 102 23.64 -24.17 19.61
N SER A 103 23.90 -24.46 20.88
CA SER A 103 24.59 -23.56 21.78
C SER A 103 25.78 -24.21 22.47
N GLY A 104 26.72 -23.37 22.89
CA GLY A 104 27.95 -23.74 23.56
C GLY A 104 28.38 -22.65 24.54
N ASP A 105 28.40 -22.96 25.84
CA ASP A 105 28.67 -21.99 26.91
C ASP A 105 29.83 -22.41 27.80
N LEU A 106 30.54 -21.40 28.32
CA LEU A 106 31.58 -21.55 29.33
C LEU A 106 31.30 -20.59 30.47
N LEU A 107 31.04 -21.15 31.66
CA LEU A 107 30.86 -20.38 32.88
C LEU A 107 32.02 -20.66 33.83
N ARG A 108 32.84 -19.63 34.07
CA ARG A 108 33.91 -19.66 35.09
C ARG A 108 33.58 -18.72 36.22
N GLN A 109 33.38 -19.25 37.42
CA GLN A 109 32.98 -18.48 38.59
C GLN A 109 33.89 -18.80 39.78
N ARG A 110 34.18 -17.77 40.58
CA ARG A 110 34.89 -17.89 41.86
C ARG A 110 33.92 -17.62 42.99
N THR A 111 33.71 -18.62 43.84
CA THR A 111 32.95 -18.47 45.08
C THR A 111 33.92 -18.16 46.21
N PRO A 112 33.77 -17.03 46.93
CA PRO A 112 34.58 -16.73 48.11
C PRO A 112 34.23 -17.68 49.28
N GLY A 113 35.13 -17.81 50.25
CA GLY A 113 35.07 -18.87 51.27
C GLY A 113 33.87 -18.78 52.20
N ASP A 114 33.44 -17.56 52.50
CA ASP A 114 32.24 -17.19 53.27
C ASP A 114 30.92 -17.60 52.61
N LEU A 115 30.92 -17.77 51.28
CA LEU A 115 29.78 -18.24 50.49
C LEU A 115 29.93 -19.69 50.01
N SER A 116 31.06 -20.34 50.31
CA SER A 116 31.32 -21.72 49.88
C SER A 116 30.91 -22.73 50.96
N PHE A 117 30.40 -23.89 50.54
CA PHE A 117 30.10 -25.00 51.47
C PHE A 117 31.36 -25.57 52.17
N THR A 118 32.55 -25.25 51.67
CA THR A 118 33.84 -25.75 52.20
C THR A 118 34.57 -24.77 53.13
N GLY A 119 34.07 -23.53 53.27
CA GLY A 119 34.77 -22.45 53.97
C GLY A 119 36.01 -21.87 53.24
N GLN A 120 36.36 -22.37 52.06
CA GLN A 120 37.51 -21.93 51.26
C GLN A 120 37.09 -21.37 49.90
N SER A 121 37.87 -20.47 49.33
CA SER A 121 37.55 -19.93 48.00
C SER A 121 37.74 -21.00 46.92
N ILE A 122 36.70 -21.24 46.13
CA ILE A 122 36.70 -22.24 45.04
C ILE A 122 36.51 -21.53 43.70
N THR A 123 37.29 -21.93 42.69
CA THR A 123 37.05 -21.53 41.29
C THR A 123 36.54 -22.73 40.51
N ARG A 124 35.36 -22.62 39.90
CA ARG A 124 34.73 -23.67 39.09
C ARG A 124 34.60 -23.21 37.63
N SER A 125 34.84 -24.12 36.71
CA SER A 125 34.55 -23.93 35.28
C SER A 125 33.55 -24.99 34.83
N THR A 126 32.48 -24.57 34.17
CA THR A 126 31.45 -25.42 33.59
C THR A 126 31.42 -25.17 32.09
N TYR A 127 31.39 -26.24 31.30
CA TYR A 127 31.25 -26.20 29.85
C TYR A 127 29.97 -26.94 29.48
N SER A 128 29.13 -26.37 28.64
CA SER A 128 27.92 -27.00 28.11
C SER A 128 27.89 -26.83 26.59
N VAL A 129 27.55 -27.89 25.87
CA VAL A 129 27.31 -27.87 24.42
C VAL A 129 26.09 -28.74 24.17
N GLY A 130 25.15 -28.26 23.37
CA GLY A 130 23.92 -29.01 23.10
C GLY A 130 23.04 -28.36 22.05
N LEU A 131 21.93 -29.04 21.78
CA LEU A 131 20.80 -28.48 21.06
C LEU A 131 19.75 -28.04 22.08
N GLU A 132 19.15 -26.87 21.89
CA GLU A 132 18.13 -26.33 22.76
C GLU A 132 16.96 -25.74 21.99
N VAL A 133 15.79 -25.73 22.64
CA VAL A 133 14.60 -25.03 22.15
C VAL A 133 14.33 -23.91 23.16
N PRO A 134 14.89 -22.71 22.95
CA PRO A 134 14.81 -21.66 23.94
C PRO A 134 13.38 -21.10 24.00
N SER A 135 12.78 -21.16 25.19
CA SER A 135 11.54 -20.45 25.53
C SER A 135 10.38 -20.58 24.52
N TYR A 136 10.14 -21.79 23.99
CA TYR A 136 8.99 -22.03 23.11
C TYR A 136 7.67 -21.89 23.87
N GLU A 137 6.77 -21.05 23.34
CA GLU A 137 5.44 -20.82 23.88
C GLU A 137 4.42 -21.68 23.14
N LEU A 138 3.71 -22.53 23.88
CA LEU A 138 2.57 -23.28 23.33
C LEU A 138 1.35 -22.36 23.26
N ASP A 139 0.78 -22.21 22.07
CA ASP A 139 -0.33 -21.29 21.82
C ASP A 139 -1.70 -21.85 22.24
N PHE A 140 -1.91 -22.02 23.55
CA PHE A 140 -3.17 -22.54 24.07
C PHE A 140 -4.35 -21.57 23.95
N PHE A 141 -4.08 -20.26 23.95
CA PHE A 141 -5.12 -19.20 23.98
C PHE A 141 -5.23 -18.42 22.65
N GLY A 142 -4.51 -18.85 21.61
CA GLY A 142 -4.53 -18.21 20.29
C GLY A 142 -3.82 -16.85 20.23
N LYS A 143 -2.90 -16.55 21.17
CA LYS A 143 -2.13 -15.30 21.15
C LYS A 143 -1.24 -15.22 19.90
N ILE A 144 -0.49 -16.29 19.63
CA ILE A 144 0.45 -16.34 18.49
C ILE A 144 -0.34 -16.43 17.18
N THR A 145 -1.40 -17.23 17.16
CA THR A 145 -2.34 -17.32 16.03
C THR A 145 -2.96 -15.96 15.71
N GLY A 146 -3.40 -15.20 16.73
CA GLY A 146 -3.93 -13.86 16.55
C GLY A 146 -2.91 -12.86 15.97
N LEU A 147 -1.64 -12.94 16.39
CA LEU A 147 -0.56 -12.13 15.82
C LEU A 147 -0.26 -12.49 14.36
N ARG A 148 -0.31 -13.78 14.02
CA ARG A 148 -0.21 -14.24 12.62
C ARG A 148 -1.37 -13.71 11.79
N ASP A 149 -2.59 -13.81 12.30
CA ASP A 149 -3.79 -13.35 11.60
C ASP A 149 -3.79 -11.82 11.41
N GLN A 150 -3.30 -11.07 12.39
CA GLN A 150 -3.04 -9.64 12.25
C GLN A 150 -2.06 -9.37 11.09
N ALA A 151 -0.90 -10.04 11.08
CA ALA A 151 0.10 -9.85 10.03
C ALA A 151 -0.43 -10.25 8.64
N LEU A 152 -1.33 -11.23 8.57
CA LEU A 152 -2.02 -11.61 7.35
C LEU A 152 -2.94 -10.49 6.85
N GLN A 153 -3.74 -9.89 7.73
CA GLN A 153 -4.60 -8.76 7.36
C GLN A 153 -3.77 -7.53 6.95
N GLU A 154 -2.63 -7.29 7.59
CA GLU A 154 -1.68 -6.24 7.17
C GLU A 154 -1.10 -6.51 5.77
N TYR A 155 -0.79 -7.77 5.45
CA TYR A 155 -0.36 -8.16 4.10
C TYR A 155 -1.45 -7.95 3.06
N LEU A 156 -2.68 -8.42 3.32
CA LEU A 156 -3.81 -8.24 2.41
C LEU A 156 -4.13 -6.75 2.19
N ALA A 157 -4.10 -5.93 3.24
CA ALA A 157 -4.25 -4.49 3.13
C ALA A 157 -3.13 -3.84 2.29
N SER A 158 -1.91 -4.39 2.35
CA SER A 158 -0.80 -3.91 1.52
C SER A 158 -0.95 -4.29 0.04
N GLU A 159 -1.57 -5.43 -0.29
CA GLU A 159 -1.91 -5.79 -1.68
C GLU A 159 -2.93 -4.81 -2.26
N GLU A 160 -3.97 -4.46 -1.50
CA GLU A 160 -4.94 -3.43 -1.90
C GLU A 160 -4.29 -2.04 -2.04
N ALA A 161 -3.26 -1.74 -1.24
CA ALA A 161 -2.51 -0.48 -1.39
C ALA A 161 -1.74 -0.42 -2.72
N VAL A 162 -1.22 -1.55 -3.23
CA VAL A 162 -0.56 -1.59 -4.54
C VAL A 162 -1.56 -1.25 -5.65
N LEU A 163 -2.76 -1.84 -5.61
CA LEU A 163 -3.83 -1.54 -6.58
C LEU A 163 -4.24 -0.06 -6.56
N ASN A 164 -4.30 0.56 -5.38
CA ASN A 164 -4.58 1.99 -5.24
C ASN A 164 -3.49 2.88 -5.85
N VAL A 165 -2.21 2.48 -5.73
CA VAL A 165 -1.09 3.18 -6.36
C VAL A 165 -1.16 3.06 -7.88
N GLU A 166 -1.48 1.87 -8.39
CA GLU A 166 -1.72 1.64 -9.82
C GLU A 166 -2.84 2.56 -10.36
N LEU A 167 -4.00 2.56 -9.71
CA LEU A 167 -5.14 3.42 -10.09
C LEU A 167 -4.77 4.91 -10.08
N SER A 168 -4.02 5.35 -9.06
CA SER A 168 -3.54 6.72 -8.94
C SER A 168 -2.55 7.08 -10.05
N LEU A 169 -1.67 6.15 -10.42
CA LEU A 169 -0.70 6.33 -11.51
C LEU A 169 -1.40 6.42 -12.87
N VAL A 170 -2.31 5.48 -13.17
CA VAL A 170 -3.09 5.48 -14.42
C VAL A 170 -3.87 6.79 -14.57
N SER A 171 -4.59 7.21 -13.52
CA SER A 171 -5.36 8.46 -13.55
C SER A 171 -4.48 9.71 -13.64
N GLY A 172 -3.33 9.72 -12.97
CA GLY A 172 -2.35 10.81 -13.05
C GLY A 172 -1.74 10.96 -14.45
N VAL A 173 -1.34 9.85 -15.07
CA VAL A 173 -0.80 9.82 -16.44
C VAL A 173 -1.84 10.30 -17.44
N ALA A 174 -3.07 9.79 -17.36
CA ALA A 174 -4.16 10.20 -18.25
C ALA A 174 -4.45 11.71 -18.14
N ARG A 175 -4.52 12.24 -16.91
CA ARG A 175 -4.72 13.68 -16.69
C ARG A 175 -3.61 14.51 -17.32
N GLN A 176 -2.35 14.10 -17.12
CA GLN A 176 -1.20 14.84 -17.64
C GLN A 176 -1.13 14.79 -19.17
N TYR A 177 -1.49 13.66 -19.77
CA TYR A 177 -1.59 13.48 -21.22
C TYR A 177 -2.63 14.42 -21.82
N PHE A 178 -3.86 14.43 -21.30
CA PHE A 178 -4.90 15.32 -21.80
C PHE A 178 -4.58 16.80 -21.57
N GLN A 179 -3.92 17.14 -20.45
CA GLN A 179 -3.44 18.50 -20.22
C GLN A 179 -2.40 18.92 -21.27
N LEU A 180 -1.50 18.01 -21.65
CA LEU A 180 -0.49 18.27 -22.68
C LEU A 180 -1.16 18.51 -24.05
N LEU A 181 -2.12 17.67 -24.43
CA LEU A 181 -2.87 17.85 -25.67
C LEU A 181 -3.64 19.18 -25.69
N ALA A 182 -4.34 19.51 -24.60
CA ALA A 182 -5.04 20.78 -24.48
C ALA A 182 -4.10 21.98 -24.62
N ASN A 183 -2.88 21.90 -24.07
CA ASN A 183 -1.89 22.96 -24.21
C ASN A 183 -1.38 23.11 -25.65
N TYR A 184 -1.23 22.01 -26.40
CA TYR A 184 -0.86 22.07 -27.82
C TYR A 184 -1.96 22.71 -28.67
N GLU A 185 -3.22 22.34 -28.47
CA GLU A 185 -4.37 22.96 -29.14
C GLU A 185 -4.46 24.45 -28.81
N GLN A 186 -4.25 24.81 -27.53
CA GLN A 186 -4.23 26.21 -27.11
C GLN A 186 -3.11 27.00 -27.80
N LEU A 187 -1.92 26.41 -27.95
CA LEU A 187 -0.81 27.03 -28.66
C LEU A 187 -1.16 27.28 -30.13
N GLU A 188 -1.78 26.32 -30.80
CA GLU A 188 -2.21 26.47 -32.20
C GLU A 188 -3.26 27.59 -32.37
N ILE A 189 -4.22 27.68 -31.46
CA ILE A 189 -5.22 28.75 -31.46
C ILE A 189 -4.56 30.13 -31.27
N VAL A 190 -3.60 30.23 -30.35
CA VAL A 190 -2.87 31.48 -30.10
C VAL A 190 -2.06 31.89 -31.33
N ASP A 191 -1.38 30.96 -32.00
CA ASP A 191 -0.60 31.23 -33.21
C ASP A 191 -1.47 31.72 -34.38
N LYS A 192 -2.62 31.08 -34.59
CA LYS A 192 -3.63 31.53 -35.57
C LYS A 192 -4.18 32.91 -35.23
N SER A 193 -4.42 33.19 -33.94
CA SER A 193 -4.93 34.48 -33.48
C SER A 193 -3.88 35.58 -33.65
N LEU A 194 -2.60 35.29 -33.39
CA LEU A 194 -1.49 36.19 -33.63
C LEU A 194 -1.36 36.51 -35.13
N THR A 195 -1.36 35.49 -35.98
CA THR A 195 -1.30 35.68 -37.45
C THR A 195 -2.48 36.52 -37.95
N ALA A 196 -3.69 36.33 -37.40
CA ALA A 196 -4.85 37.13 -37.76
C ALA A 196 -4.73 38.58 -37.28
N ALA A 197 -4.23 38.80 -36.06
CA ALA A 197 -3.98 40.13 -35.50
C ALA A 197 -2.91 40.89 -36.31
N GLU A 198 -1.81 40.24 -36.68
CA GLU A 198 -0.76 40.83 -37.53
C GLU A 198 -1.32 41.27 -38.88
N ARG A 199 -2.14 40.43 -39.54
CA ARG A 199 -2.79 40.80 -40.80
C ARG A 199 -3.76 41.97 -40.64
N PHE A 200 -4.50 42.03 -39.53
CA PHE A 200 -5.41 43.13 -39.25
C PHE A 200 -4.65 44.44 -39.00
N TYR A 201 -3.56 44.37 -38.24
CA TYR A 201 -2.64 45.47 -38.01
C TYR A 201 -2.06 46.00 -39.33
N ASP A 202 -1.54 45.12 -40.19
CA ASP A 202 -0.96 45.51 -41.48
C ASP A 202 -1.99 46.18 -42.40
N LEU A 203 -3.22 45.65 -42.46
CA LEU A 203 -4.31 46.28 -43.22
C LEU A 203 -4.68 47.67 -42.69
N THR A 204 -4.78 47.81 -41.37
CA THR A 204 -5.12 49.07 -40.70
C THR A 204 -4.01 50.11 -40.89
N ARG A 205 -2.76 49.68 -40.79
CA ARG A 205 -1.58 50.50 -41.06
C ARG A 205 -1.58 51.02 -42.49
N ASN A 206 -1.80 50.14 -43.48
CA ASN A 206 -1.88 50.54 -44.88
C ASN A 206 -3.02 51.55 -45.14
N ALA A 207 -4.17 51.37 -44.49
CA ALA A 207 -5.29 52.31 -44.60
C ALA A 207 -4.98 53.69 -43.97
N PHE A 208 -4.29 53.71 -42.82
CA PHE A 208 -3.83 54.95 -42.17
C PHE A 208 -2.80 55.68 -43.04
N GLU A 209 -1.79 54.98 -43.57
CA GLU A 209 -0.77 55.56 -44.47
C GLU A 209 -1.39 56.09 -45.78
N ALA A 210 -2.49 55.50 -46.25
CA ALA A 210 -3.28 55.98 -47.38
C ALA A 210 -4.26 57.14 -47.03
N GLY A 211 -4.34 57.55 -45.75
CA GLY A 211 -5.19 58.65 -45.28
C GLY A 211 -6.67 58.31 -45.06
N VAL A 212 -7.03 57.02 -45.01
CA VAL A 212 -8.43 56.54 -44.88
C VAL A 212 -8.79 56.12 -43.44
N GLY A 213 -7.82 56.10 -42.50
CA GLY A 213 -8.03 55.71 -41.09
C GLY A 213 -7.51 56.73 -40.07
N SER A 214 -7.80 56.51 -38.78
CA SER A 214 -7.33 57.35 -37.68
C SER A 214 -6.11 56.76 -36.94
N GLU A 215 -5.33 57.58 -36.23
CA GLU A 215 -4.23 57.08 -35.39
C GLU A 215 -4.75 56.20 -34.25
N LEU A 216 -5.98 56.44 -33.79
CA LEU A 216 -6.62 55.61 -32.77
C LEU A 216 -6.82 54.17 -33.26
N ASP A 217 -7.32 54.00 -34.49
CA ASP A 217 -7.56 52.68 -35.09
C ASP A 217 -6.24 51.87 -35.18
N LEU A 218 -5.14 52.52 -35.58
CA LEU A 218 -3.81 51.91 -35.65
C LEU A 218 -3.24 51.51 -34.28
N ARG A 219 -3.58 52.25 -33.21
CA ARG A 219 -3.13 51.94 -31.84
C ARG A 219 -3.94 50.82 -31.19
N THR A 220 -5.16 50.58 -31.67
CA THR A 220 -6.06 49.54 -31.17
C THR A 220 -6.06 48.25 -31.97
N ALA A 221 -5.49 48.28 -33.18
CA ALA A 221 -5.27 47.11 -34.04
C ALA A 221 -4.05 46.30 -33.58
#